data_AF-A0A962IFC5-F1
#
_entry.id   AF-A0A962IFC5-F1
#
_cell.length_a   1.000
_cell.length_b   1.000
_cell.length_c   1.000
_cell.angle_alpha   90.00
_cell.angle_beta   90.00
_cell.angle_gamma   90.00
#
_symmetry.space_group_name_H-M   'P 1'
#
loop_
_entity.id
_entity.type
_entity.pdbx_description
1 polymer ?
#
loop_
_entity_poly.entity_id
_entity_poly.type
_entity_poly.pdbx_seq_one_letter_code
_entity_poly.pdbx_strand_id
1 'polypeptide(L)' 'VGMTGMPEAALARELGLNYACCAVVSNWAAGKNSHAISMETIHDNLVVGLANVRTLLKSLSC' A
#
# COMPACT_ATOMS: atom_id res chain seq x y z
N VAL A 1 -8.22 0.29 3.14
CA VAL A 1 -8.02 -0.27 4.50
C VAL A 1 -6.88 -1.26 4.44
N GLY A 2 -6.08 -1.40 5.50
CA GLY A 2 -4.91 -2.29 5.53
C GLY A 2 -4.55 -2.67 6.96
N MET A 3 -3.64 -3.63 7.13
CA MET A 3 -3.35 -4.25 8.43
C MET A 3 -1.93 -3.95 8.96
N THR A 4 -1.07 -3.29 8.18
CA THR A 4 0.37 -3.19 8.49
C THR A 4 0.86 -1.81 8.92
N GLY A 5 0.07 -0.75 8.71
CA GLY A 5 0.51 0.63 9.00
C GLY A 5 0.73 0.95 10.48
N MET A 6 0.15 0.14 11.39
CA MET A 6 0.32 0.28 12.84
C MET A 6 0.76 -1.08 13.42
N PRO A 7 1.73 -1.10 14.37
CA PRO A 7 2.30 0.05 15.09
C PRO A 7 3.48 0.75 14.39
N GLU A 8 3.85 0.36 13.16
CA GLU A 8 5.03 0.87 12.45
C GLU A 8 5.14 2.41 12.46
N ALA A 9 4.06 3.12 12.08
CA ALA A 9 4.07 4.59 12.05
C ALA A 9 4.24 5.23 13.43
N ALA A 10 3.66 4.62 14.47
CA ALA A 10 3.79 5.10 15.85
C ALA A 10 5.24 4.92 16.33
N LEU A 11 5.84 3.75 16.10
CA LEU A 11 7.23 3.47 16.47
C LEU A 11 8.22 4.39 15.77
N ALA A 12 8.01 4.70 14.48
CA ALA A 12 8.86 5.64 13.77
C ALA A 12 8.81 7.05 14.40
N ARG A 13 7.62 7.50 14.83
CA ARG A 13 7.47 8.78 15.54
C ARG A 13 8.16 8.76 16.90
N GLU A 14 8.06 7.66 17.65
CA GLU A 14 8.73 7.49 18.95
C GLU A 14 10.27 7.58 18.82
N LEU A 15 10.83 7.08 17.72
CA LEU A 15 12.27 7.16 17.40
C LEU A 15 12.70 8.49 16.75
N GLY A 16 11.78 9.44 16.55
CA GLY A 16 12.09 10.71 15.90
C GLY A 16 12.40 10.60 14.41
N LEU A 17 11.98 9.52 13.75
CA LEU A 17 12.19 9.30 12.31
C LEU A 17 11.14 10.03 11.47
N ASN A 18 11.57 10.60 10.35
CA ASN A 18 10.66 11.09 9.33
C ASN A 18 10.04 9.89 8.60
N TYR A 19 8.73 9.69 8.78
CA TYR A 19 8.00 8.55 8.25
C TYR A 19 6.86 9.00 7.33
N ALA A 20 6.70 8.31 6.20
CA ALA A 20 5.57 8.47 5.30
C ALA A 20 5.16 7.11 4.71
N CYS A 21 3.86 6.90 4.52
CA CYS A 21 3.32 5.68 3.91
C CYS A 21 2.82 5.98 2.49
N CYS A 22 3.22 5.16 1.52
CA CYS A 22 2.65 5.14 0.17
C CYS A 22 1.87 3.83 -0.01
N ALA A 23 0.54 3.92 -0.07
CA ALA A 23 -0.33 2.75 -0.13
C ALA A 23 -0.76 2.42 -1.57
N VAL A 24 -0.66 1.15 -1.94
CA VAL A 24 -1.23 0.60 -3.17
C VAL A 24 -2.61 0.01 -2.87
N VAL A 25 -3.63 0.38 -3.66
CA VAL A 25 -4.95 -0.22 -3.56
C VAL A 25 -4.94 -1.56 -4.28
N SER A 26 -4.89 -2.67 -3.53
CA SER A 26 -4.96 -4.03 -4.08
C SER A 26 -6.36 -4.40 -4.57
N ASN A 27 -7.39 -3.90 -3.88
CA ASN A 27 -8.79 -4.17 -4.17
C ASN A 27 -9.71 -3.16 -3.48
N TRP A 28 -10.96 -3.12 -3.95
CA TRP A 28 -12.04 -2.46 -3.22
C TRP A 28 -12.36 -3.19 -1.92
N ALA A 29 -12.70 -2.43 -0.89
CA ALA A 29 -13.15 -3.00 0.39
C ALA A 29 -14.47 -3.77 0.20
N ALA A 30 -14.72 -4.74 1.09
CA ALA A 30 -15.95 -5.52 1.07
C ALA A 30 -17.19 -4.62 1.04
N GLY A 31 -18.15 -4.95 0.16
CA GLY A 31 -19.38 -4.19 -0.03
C GLY A 31 -19.26 -2.93 -0.90
N LYS A 32 -18.08 -2.62 -1.45
CA LYS A 32 -17.91 -1.52 -2.43
C LYS A 32 -18.17 -1.92 -3.88
N ASN A 33 -18.20 -3.22 -4.16
CA ASN A 33 -18.54 -3.77 -5.46
C ASN A 33 -19.44 -5.01 -5.28
N SER A 34 -20.12 -5.41 -6.35
CA SER A 34 -20.99 -6.60 -6.41
C SER A 34 -20.22 -7.91 -6.63
N HIS A 35 -18.89 -7.85 -6.80
CA HIS A 35 -18.05 -9.02 -7.05
C HIS A 35 -17.31 -9.46 -5.79
N ALA A 36 -17.13 -10.77 -5.64
CA ALA A 36 -16.30 -11.31 -4.56
C ALA A 36 -14.85 -10.85 -4.69
N ILE A 37 -14.17 -10.72 -3.54
CA ILE A 37 -12.74 -10.41 -3.51
C ILE A 37 -11.97 -11.69 -3.88
N SER A 38 -11.20 -11.64 -4.97
CA SER A 38 -10.34 -12.73 -5.43
C SER A 38 -8.87 -12.44 -5.13
N MET A 39 -8.16 -13.46 -4.65
CA MET A 39 -6.71 -13.37 -4.41
C MET A 39 -5.91 -13.20 -5.70
N GLU A 40 -6.39 -13.77 -6.81
CA GLU A 40 -5.77 -13.62 -8.13
C GLU A 40 -5.83 -12.15 -8.58
N THR A 41 -7.01 -11.54 -8.54
CA THR A 41 -7.19 -10.12 -8.87
C THR A 41 -6.37 -9.19 -7.96
N ILE A 42 -6.29 -9.51 -6.65
CA ILE A 42 -5.42 -8.80 -5.72
C ILE A 42 -3.95 -8.89 -6.18
N HIS A 43 -3.49 -10.07 -6.54
CA HIS A 43 -2.12 -10.29 -6.99
C HIS A 43 -1.82 -9.50 -8.26
N ASP A 44 -2.68 -9.57 -9.27
CA ASP A 44 -2.49 -8.86 -10.54
C ASP A 44 -2.43 -7.34 -10.34
N ASN A 45 -3.34 -6.79 -9.52
CA ASN A 45 -3.33 -5.37 -9.18
C ASN A 45 -2.05 -4.97 -8.42
N LEU A 46 -1.54 -5.83 -7.54
CA LEU A 46 -0.30 -5.57 -6.81
C LEU A 46 0.92 -5.59 -7.73
N VAL A 47 0.99 -6.50 -8.70
CA VAL A 47 2.11 -6.54 -9.68
C VAL A 47 2.22 -5.20 -10.41
N VAL A 48 1.09 -4.67 -10.92
CA VAL A 48 1.07 -3.38 -11.62
C VAL A 48 1.33 -2.22 -10.66
N GLY A 49 0.67 -2.22 -9.50
CA GLY A 49 0.79 -1.14 -8.52
C GLY A 49 2.21 -0.99 -7.96
N LEU A 50 2.89 -2.10 -7.68
CA LEU A 50 4.27 -2.08 -7.19
C LEU A 50 5.27 -1.63 -8.26
N ALA A 51 5.03 -1.93 -9.54
CA ALA A 51 5.83 -1.37 -10.63
C ALA A 51 5.73 0.17 -10.66
N ASN A 52 4.52 0.72 -10.47
CA ASN A 52 4.30 2.16 -10.40
C ASN A 52 4.96 2.80 -9.17
N VAL A 53 4.82 2.16 -7.99
CA VAL A 53 5.51 2.61 -6.77
C VAL A 53 7.02 2.63 -6.95
N ARG A 54 7.59 1.62 -7.61
CA ARG A 54 9.04 1.60 -7.90
C ARG A 54 9.47 2.80 -8.73
N THR A 55 8.69 3.19 -9.73
CA THR A 55 8.95 4.40 -10.54
C THR A 55 8.82 5.66 -9.71
N LEU A 56 7.79 5.76 -8.87
CA LEU A 56 7.59 6.89 -7.96
C LEU A 56 8.77 7.04 -6.99
N LEU A 57 9.18 5.97 -6.31
CA LEU A 57 10.29 6.00 -5.37
C LEU A 57 11.60 6.44 -6.04
N LYS A 58 11.86 5.98 -7.27
CA LYS A 58 13.01 6.43 -8.07
C LYS A 58 13.00 7.94 -8.34
N SER A 59 11.82 8.55 -8.51
CA SER A 59 11.72 10.00 -8.72
C SER A 59 11.94 10.83 -7.46
N LEU A 60 11.84 10.22 -6.27
CA LEU A 60 12.05 10.87 -4.98
C LEU A 60 13.50 10.77 -4.49
N SER A 61 14.22 9.73 -4.92
CA SER A 61 15.67 9.59 -4.73
C SER A 61 16.40 10.47 -5.74
N CYS A 62 16.70 11.71 -5.37
CA CYS A 62 17.68 12.55 -6.06
C CYS A 62 19.09 11.96 -5.92
#